data_AF-H9FJ98-F1
#
_entry.id   AF-H9FJ98-F1
#
_cell.length_a   1.000
_cell.length_b   1.000
_cell.length_c   1.000
_cell.angle_alpha   90.00
_cell.angle_beta   90.00
_cell.angle_gamma   90.00
#
_symmetry.space_group_name_H-M   'P 1'
#
loop_
_entity.id
_entity.type
_entity.pdbx_description
1 polymer ?
#
loop_
_entity_poly.entity_id
_entity_poly.type
_entity_poly.pdbx_seq_one_letter_code
_entity_poly.pdbx_strand_id
1 'polypeptide(L)'
;FSEKNRPVKVEEATQNITLSIIRLKGLMGKVLVSYATLDDMEKPPYFPPNLARATQGRDYIPASGFALFRANQSEATIAISILDDDEPERSESVFIELLNSTLMAKVQSRSIPNSPRLGPKVETVAQLIIIANDDAFGTLQLSAPIVRVAENHVGPIINVTRTGGAFADVSVKFKAVPITAIAGEDYSIASSDVVLLEGETSKAVPIYIINDIYPELEESFLVQLLNETTGGARLGALTE
;
A
#
# COMPACT_ATOMS: atom_id res chain seq x y z
N PHE A 1 17.31 11.26 13.56
CA PHE A 1 17.21 9.85 13.15
C PHE A 1 18.39 9.47 12.26
N SER A 2 18.76 8.19 12.19
CA SER A 2 19.79 7.70 11.25
C SER A 2 19.33 7.86 9.80
N GLU A 3 20.27 7.85 8.83
CA GLU A 3 19.93 7.86 7.39
C GLU A 3 19.02 6.69 6.98
N LYS A 4 19.18 5.54 7.62
CA LYS A 4 18.37 4.35 7.35
C LYS A 4 16.90 4.52 7.74
N ASN A 5 16.56 5.55 8.50
CA ASN A 5 15.22 5.76 9.04
C ASN A 5 14.41 6.83 8.29
N ARG A 6 14.83 7.21 7.08
CA ARG A 6 14.32 8.39 6.36
C ARG A 6 14.27 8.15 4.84
N PRO A 7 13.33 7.34 4.32
CA PRO A 7 12.24 6.65 5.02
C PRO A 7 12.54 5.18 5.36
N VAL A 8 11.76 4.61 6.29
CA VAL A 8 11.66 3.14 6.49
C VAL A 8 10.37 2.65 5.86
N LYS A 9 10.40 1.52 5.16
CA LYS A 9 9.21 0.82 4.68
C LYS A 9 9.03 -0.48 5.46
N VAL A 10 7.80 -0.79 5.86
CA VAL A 10 7.45 -1.96 6.67
C VAL A 10 6.11 -2.53 6.24
N GLU A 11 5.95 -3.84 6.41
CA GLU A 11 4.64 -4.51 6.38
C GLU A 11 3.96 -4.35 7.74
N GLU A 12 2.64 -4.30 7.78
CA GLU A 12 1.85 -4.26 9.02
C GLU A 12 2.13 -5.45 9.96
N ALA A 13 2.31 -6.64 9.38
CA ALA A 13 2.69 -7.88 10.07
C ALA A 13 4.03 -7.78 10.84
N THR A 14 4.82 -6.72 10.63
CA THR A 14 6.04 -6.45 11.40
C THR A 14 5.75 -6.23 12.89
N GLN A 15 4.55 -5.74 13.24
CA GLN A 15 4.06 -5.40 14.60
C GLN A 15 4.87 -4.33 15.37
N ASN A 16 6.20 -4.33 15.32
CA ASN A 16 7.06 -3.36 15.97
C ASN A 16 8.27 -3.02 15.10
N ILE A 17 8.48 -1.73 14.85
CA ILE A 17 9.66 -1.23 14.14
C ILE A 17 10.57 -0.43 15.07
N THR A 18 11.88 -0.67 14.96
CA THR A 18 12.89 0.04 15.73
C THR A 18 13.52 1.17 14.91
N LEU A 19 13.51 2.39 15.45
CA LEU A 19 14.15 3.56 14.85
C LEU A 19 15.37 3.98 15.67
N SER A 20 16.54 3.94 15.04
CA SER A 20 17.77 4.56 15.52
C SER A 20 17.80 6.09 15.50
N ILE A 21 18.22 6.66 16.63
CA ILE A 21 18.57 8.07 16.83
C ILE A 21 20.09 8.13 17.05
N ILE A 22 20.75 9.01 16.33
CA ILE A 22 22.22 9.15 16.37
C ILE A 22 22.58 10.43 17.12
N ARG A 23 23.56 10.29 18.02
CA ARG A 23 24.23 11.40 18.71
C ARG A 23 25.58 11.64 18.06
N LEU A 24 25.73 12.81 17.44
CA LEU A 24 26.93 13.20 16.72
C LEU A 24 27.86 14.05 17.58
N LYS A 25 29.17 13.97 17.29
CA LYS A 25 30.24 14.77 17.90
C LYS A 25 30.47 14.44 19.37
N GLY A 26 29.87 15.19 20.30
CA GLY A 26 30.17 15.10 21.73
C GLY A 26 29.40 13.98 22.42
N LEU A 27 30.10 13.00 23.01
CA LEU A 27 29.50 11.84 23.69
C LEU A 27 29.56 11.91 25.24
N MET A 28 30.06 13.01 25.79
CA MET A 28 30.17 13.18 27.25
C MET A 28 28.80 13.33 27.92
N GLY A 29 28.60 12.62 29.03
CA GLY A 29 27.37 12.70 29.84
C GLY A 29 26.16 11.99 29.27
N LYS A 30 25.11 11.96 30.09
CA LYS A 30 23.82 11.37 29.73
C LYS A 30 22.91 12.42 29.10
N VAL A 31 22.40 12.13 27.92
CA VAL A 31 21.49 13.02 27.16
C VAL A 31 20.15 12.31 26.99
N LEU A 32 19.08 13.02 27.30
CA LEU A 32 17.71 12.57 27.10
C LEU A 32 17.13 13.31 25.90
N VAL A 33 16.62 12.58 24.92
CA VAL A 33 15.95 13.14 23.74
C VAL A 33 14.49 12.70 23.77
N SER A 34 13.56 13.63 23.86
CA SER A 34 12.13 13.32 23.75
C SER A 34 11.71 13.16 22.30
N TYR A 35 10.73 12.29 22.07
CA TYR A 35 10.11 12.09 20.78
C TYR A 35 8.60 11.94 20.92
N ALA A 36 7.89 12.17 19.82
CA ALA A 36 6.48 11.84 19.68
C ALA A 36 6.16 11.46 18.22
N THR A 37 5.17 10.60 18.02
CA THR A 37 4.48 10.46 16.74
C THR A 37 3.70 11.75 16.45
N LEU A 38 3.78 12.22 15.21
CA LEU A 38 2.99 13.35 14.75
C LEU A 38 1.53 12.92 14.60
N ASP A 39 0.61 13.78 15.03
CA ASP A 39 -0.83 13.57 14.86
C ASP A 39 -1.17 13.28 13.39
N ASP A 40 -2.07 12.32 13.16
CA ASP A 40 -2.46 11.83 11.84
C ASP A 40 -3.25 12.88 11.03
N MET A 41 -3.92 13.80 11.70
CA MET A 41 -4.67 14.90 11.10
C MET A 41 -3.81 16.14 10.85
N GLU A 42 -2.61 16.22 11.44
CA GLU A 42 -1.69 17.33 11.20
C GLU A 42 -1.17 17.31 9.74
N LYS A 43 -1.29 18.46 9.07
CA LYS A 43 -0.83 18.65 7.68
C LYS A 43 0.18 19.80 7.63
N PRO A 44 1.42 19.59 8.09
CA PRO A 44 2.46 20.59 7.98
C PRO A 44 2.64 21.04 6.51
N PRO A 45 2.96 22.33 6.27
CA PRO A 45 2.98 22.90 4.91
C PRO A 45 4.06 22.31 3.99
N TYR A 46 5.00 21.54 4.55
CA TYR A 46 6.04 20.83 3.81
C TYR A 46 5.66 19.38 3.45
N PHE A 47 4.48 18.91 3.85
CA PHE A 47 3.98 17.60 3.42
C PHE A 47 3.47 17.67 1.98
N PRO A 48 3.70 16.62 1.18
CA PRO A 48 3.09 16.54 -0.14
C PRO A 48 1.56 16.48 -0.04
N PRO A 49 0.83 17.11 -0.97
CA PRO A 49 -0.62 17.32 -0.87
C PRO A 49 -1.45 16.02 -0.87
N ASN A 50 -0.95 14.94 -1.49
CA ASN A 50 -1.66 13.66 -1.63
C ASN A 50 -1.06 12.54 -0.75
N LEU A 51 -0.36 12.92 0.32
CA LEU A 51 0.21 11.96 1.25
C LEU A 51 -0.90 11.27 2.05
N ALA A 52 -0.96 9.94 1.98
CA ALA A 52 -1.81 9.18 2.90
C ALA A 52 -1.11 9.04 4.25
N ARG A 53 -1.90 9.24 5.29
CA ARG A 53 -1.48 9.19 6.69
C ARG A 53 -2.12 7.97 7.30
N ALA A 54 -1.29 7.20 8.02
CA ALA A 54 -1.82 6.12 8.83
C ALA A 54 -2.63 6.72 9.99
N THR A 55 -3.77 6.10 10.29
CA THR A 55 -4.73 6.44 11.33
C THR A 55 -4.25 5.96 12.69
N GLN A 56 -4.24 6.86 13.67
CA GLN A 56 -3.83 6.55 15.03
C GLN A 56 -4.84 5.62 15.72
N GLY A 57 -4.33 4.51 16.29
CA GLY A 57 -5.13 3.50 16.98
C GLY A 57 -5.84 2.50 16.07
N ARG A 58 -5.72 2.66 14.74
CA ARG A 58 -6.11 1.64 13.76
C ARG A 58 -4.88 0.94 13.19
N ASP A 59 -3.94 1.71 12.65
CA ASP A 59 -2.78 1.15 11.91
C ASP A 59 -1.49 1.25 12.74
N TYR A 60 -1.46 2.11 13.76
CA TYR A 60 -0.33 2.19 14.69
C TYR A 60 -0.74 2.69 16.09
N ILE A 61 0.08 2.36 17.08
CA ILE A 61 -0.07 2.90 18.44
C ILE A 61 0.73 4.20 18.56
N PRO A 62 0.11 5.33 18.92
CA PRO A 62 0.80 6.59 19.15
C PRO A 62 1.86 6.45 20.21
N ALA A 63 3.05 6.95 19.92
CA ALA A 63 4.19 6.79 20.80
C ALA A 63 4.77 8.16 21.15
N SER A 64 4.90 8.43 22.46
CA SER A 64 5.72 9.52 22.97
C SER A 64 6.58 9.02 24.11
N GLY A 65 7.77 9.59 24.26
CA GLY A 65 8.70 9.11 25.27
C GLY A 65 10.08 9.73 25.12
N PHE A 66 11.08 9.00 25.59
CA PHE A 66 12.46 9.47 25.60
C PHE A 66 13.44 8.39 25.15
N ALA A 67 14.40 8.80 24.32
CA ALA A 67 15.60 8.04 24.02
C ALA A 67 16.74 8.50 24.94
N LEU A 68 17.33 7.54 25.67
CA LEU A 68 18.44 7.80 26.59
C LEU A 68 19.78 7.47 25.92
N PHE A 69 20.63 8.47 25.77
CA PHE A 69 22.04 8.28 25.48
C PHE A 69 22.82 8.22 26.79
N ARG A 70 23.48 7.09 27.06
CA ARG A 70 24.48 7.00 28.12
C ARG A 70 25.75 7.76 27.71
N ALA A 71 26.64 7.98 28.69
CA ALA A 71 27.96 8.51 28.38
C ALA A 71 28.68 7.57 27.40
N ASN A 72 29.35 8.14 26.40
CA ASN A 72 30.04 7.43 25.32
C ASN A 72 29.14 6.62 24.37
N GLN A 73 27.82 6.80 24.44
CA GLN A 73 26.87 6.16 23.52
C GLN A 73 26.52 7.11 22.37
N SER A 74 26.70 6.65 21.13
CA SER A 74 26.41 7.39 19.90
C SER A 74 25.08 7.03 19.25
N GLU A 75 24.42 5.95 19.67
CA GLU A 75 23.16 5.48 19.10
C GLU A 75 22.21 5.03 20.21
N ALA A 76 20.95 5.44 20.11
CA ALA A 76 19.84 4.98 20.93
C ALA A 76 18.66 4.63 20.03
N THR A 77 17.84 3.67 20.43
CA THR A 77 16.71 3.21 19.63
C THR A 77 15.39 3.50 20.32
N ILE A 78 14.35 3.72 19.53
CA ILE A 78 12.95 3.77 19.97
C ILE A 78 12.17 2.72 19.20
N ALA A 79 11.06 2.24 19.75
CA ALA A 79 10.16 1.32 19.06
C ALA A 79 8.82 2.02 18.79
N ILE A 80 8.26 1.76 17.61
CA ILE A 80 6.91 2.17 17.21
C ILE A 80 6.13 0.89 16.93
N SER A 81 4.94 0.77 17.50
CA SER A 81 4.07 -0.39 17.32
C SER A 81 3.12 -0.14 16.16
N ILE A 82 3.06 -1.11 15.26
CA ILE A 82 2.18 -1.17 14.10
C ILE A 82 1.07 -2.15 14.44
N LEU A 83 -0.14 -1.83 14.04
CA LEU A 83 -1.31 -2.66 14.23
C LEU A 83 -1.59 -3.35 12.89
N ASP A 84 -1.92 -4.62 12.98
CA ASP A 84 -2.15 -5.54 11.86
C ASP A 84 -3.64 -5.84 11.87
N ASP A 85 -4.33 -5.57 10.76
CA ASP A 85 -5.75 -5.93 10.61
C ASP A 85 -6.03 -6.68 9.30
N ASP A 86 -7.25 -6.59 8.77
CA ASP A 86 -7.65 -7.28 7.53
C ASP A 86 -8.32 -6.26 6.55
N GLU A 87 -8.22 -4.96 6.83
CA GLU A 87 -8.77 -3.89 6.01
C GLU A 87 -7.79 -3.56 4.87
N PRO A 88 -8.21 -3.61 3.60
CA PRO A 88 -7.34 -3.24 2.50
C PRO A 88 -6.91 -1.76 2.59
N GLU A 89 -5.61 -1.49 2.73
CA GLU A 89 -5.08 -0.14 2.87
C GLU A 89 -3.98 0.17 1.85
N ARG A 90 -3.98 1.42 1.38
CA ARG A 90 -2.87 1.92 0.54
C ARG A 90 -1.63 2.15 1.41
N SER A 91 -0.47 2.33 0.78
CA SER A 91 0.71 2.73 1.54
C SER A 91 0.51 4.07 2.25
N GLU A 92 0.83 4.08 3.54
CA GLU A 92 0.49 5.13 4.48
C GLU A 92 1.69 5.55 5.33
N SER A 93 1.73 6.83 5.71
CA SER A 93 2.88 7.42 6.40
C SER A 93 2.59 7.80 7.85
N VAL A 94 3.45 7.31 8.73
CA VAL A 94 3.59 7.76 10.12
C VAL A 94 4.85 8.62 10.23
N PHE A 95 4.73 9.77 10.88
CA PHE A 95 5.87 10.65 11.14
C PHE A 95 6.23 10.62 12.62
N ILE A 96 7.52 10.58 12.92
CA ILE A 96 8.03 10.62 14.28
C ILE A 96 8.99 11.80 14.37
N GLU A 97 8.79 12.67 15.35
CA GLU A 97 9.61 13.85 15.58
C GLU A 97 10.40 13.77 16.88
N LEU A 98 11.66 14.20 16.85
CA LEU A 98 12.44 14.54 18.04
C LEU A 98 12.11 15.98 18.46
N LEU A 99 11.63 16.15 19.70
CA LEU A 99 11.07 17.42 20.17
C LEU A 99 12.11 18.26 20.92
N ASN A 100 12.85 17.64 21.84
CA ASN A 100 13.80 18.34 22.71
C ASN A 100 14.95 17.44 23.16
N SER A 101 16.11 18.04 23.43
CA SER A 101 17.30 17.36 23.95
C SER A 101 17.78 18.01 25.24
N THR A 102 17.99 17.23 26.29
CA THR A 102 18.43 17.74 27.60
C THR A 102 19.63 16.96 28.14
N LEU A 103 20.57 17.66 28.77
CA LEU A 103 21.68 17.04 29.49
C LEU A 103 21.25 16.77 30.93
N MET A 104 21.29 15.51 31.37
CA MET A 104 20.74 15.14 32.68
C MET A 104 21.59 15.59 33.86
N ALA A 105 22.90 15.75 33.67
CA ALA A 105 23.82 16.17 34.73
C ALA A 105 24.98 16.98 34.14
N LYS A 106 25.44 17.98 34.88
CA LYS A 106 26.66 18.71 34.51
C LYS A 106 27.84 17.75 34.52
N VAL A 107 28.53 17.65 33.39
CA VAL A 107 29.68 16.75 33.21
C VAL A 107 31.01 17.51 33.29
N GLN A 108 30.96 18.84 33.23
CA GLN A 108 32.13 19.70 33.27
C GLN A 108 31.75 21.09 33.79
N SER A 109 32.74 21.81 34.33
CA SER A 109 32.54 23.15 34.90
C SER A 109 32.27 24.22 33.84
N ARG A 110 32.81 24.06 32.63
CA ARG A 110 32.57 24.97 31.51
C ARG A 110 31.34 24.52 30.71
N SER A 111 30.22 25.20 30.87
CA SER A 111 29.05 24.97 30.01
C SER A 111 29.39 25.24 28.54
N ILE A 112 28.92 24.38 27.64
CA ILE A 112 28.99 24.61 26.19
C ILE A 112 27.64 25.20 25.79
N PRO A 113 27.57 26.45 25.28
CA PRO A 113 26.32 27.04 24.83
C PRO A 113 25.62 26.19 23.77
N ASN A 114 24.29 26.09 23.82
CA ASN A 114 23.47 25.37 22.84
C ASN A 114 23.90 23.91 22.63
N SER A 115 24.28 23.25 23.72
CA SER A 115 24.67 21.85 23.74
C SER A 115 24.10 21.15 24.99
N PRO A 116 23.39 20.01 24.83
CA PRO A 116 23.02 19.36 23.57
C PRO A 116 22.00 20.17 22.78
N ARG A 117 21.89 19.88 21.48
CA ARG A 117 20.84 20.41 20.61
C ARG A 117 20.44 19.37 19.58
N LEU A 118 19.24 19.52 19.04
CA LEU A 118 18.78 18.75 17.90
C LEU A 118 19.46 19.23 16.60
N GLY A 119 19.50 18.35 15.61
CA GLY A 119 19.96 18.67 14.25
C GLY A 119 18.92 19.48 13.46
N PRO A 120 19.15 19.68 12.16
CA PRO A 120 18.16 20.23 11.24
C PRO A 120 16.85 19.44 11.24
N LYS A 121 15.72 20.11 10.94
CA LYS A 121 14.38 19.49 10.97
C LYS A 121 14.26 18.21 10.12
N VAL A 122 14.90 18.16 8.95
CA VAL A 122 14.94 16.98 8.06
C VAL A 122 15.64 15.77 8.70
N GLU A 123 16.44 15.99 9.74
CA GLU A 123 17.11 14.93 10.50
C GLU A 123 16.38 14.59 11.80
N THR A 124 15.52 15.48 12.29
CA THR A 124 14.74 15.26 13.52
C THR A 124 13.38 14.64 13.25
N VAL A 125 12.99 14.48 11.99
CA VAL A 125 11.76 13.79 11.58
C VAL A 125 12.12 12.48 10.86
N ALA A 126 11.52 11.37 11.28
CA ALA A 126 11.53 10.10 10.57
C ALA A 126 10.18 9.90 9.88
N GLN A 127 10.23 9.28 8.70
CA GLN A 127 9.05 8.81 7.98
C GLN A 127 9.07 7.29 7.99
N LEU A 128 8.05 6.71 8.61
CA LEU A 128 7.72 5.30 8.53
C LEU A 128 6.59 5.15 7.51
N ILE A 129 6.77 4.27 6.53
CA ILE A 129 5.78 3.96 5.51
C ILE A 129 5.31 2.53 5.77
N ILE A 130 4.06 2.38 6.21
CA ILE A 130 3.36 1.09 6.22
C ILE A 130 3.00 0.85 4.75
N ILE A 131 3.50 -0.24 4.17
CA ILE A 131 3.27 -0.54 2.75
C ILE A 131 1.85 -1.08 2.55
N ALA A 132 1.35 -1.03 1.32
CA ALA A 132 0.00 -1.49 1.03
C ALA A 132 -0.15 -2.98 1.39
N ASN A 133 -1.25 -3.31 2.06
CA ASN A 133 -1.53 -4.60 2.67
C ASN A 133 -2.90 -5.14 2.21
N ASP A 134 -3.31 -6.31 2.70
CA ASP A 134 -4.67 -6.87 2.56
C ASP A 134 -5.32 -6.75 1.18
N ASP A 135 -4.53 -7.02 0.14
CA ASP A 135 -4.94 -6.89 -1.25
C ASP A 135 -5.58 -5.51 -1.55
N ALA A 136 -4.92 -4.43 -1.12
CA ALA A 136 -5.30 -3.03 -1.38
C ALA A 136 -5.64 -2.73 -2.85
N PHE A 137 -4.95 -3.40 -3.78
CA PHE A 137 -5.17 -3.28 -5.22
C PHE A 137 -6.19 -4.29 -5.75
N GLY A 138 -6.70 -5.16 -4.90
CA GLY A 138 -7.77 -6.10 -5.16
C GLY A 138 -7.34 -7.35 -5.91
N THR A 139 -8.27 -8.29 -5.89
CA THR A 139 -8.15 -9.60 -6.52
C THR A 139 -9.18 -9.73 -7.64
N LEU A 140 -8.71 -9.97 -8.86
CA LEU A 140 -9.47 -9.99 -10.10
C LEU A 140 -9.86 -11.42 -10.50
N GLN A 141 -11.15 -11.64 -10.74
CA GLN A 141 -11.69 -12.94 -11.13
C GLN A 141 -12.95 -12.79 -12.00
N LEU A 142 -13.32 -13.81 -12.77
CA LEU A 142 -14.55 -13.80 -13.55
C LEU A 142 -15.79 -13.77 -12.63
N SER A 143 -16.89 -13.19 -13.11
CA SER A 143 -18.14 -13.07 -12.34
C SER A 143 -18.90 -14.39 -12.19
N ALA A 144 -18.67 -15.35 -13.08
CA ALA A 144 -19.33 -16.65 -13.08
C ALA A 144 -18.48 -17.69 -13.83
N PRO A 145 -18.50 -18.98 -13.42
CA PRO A 145 -17.75 -20.04 -14.09
C PRO A 145 -18.39 -20.47 -15.43
N ILE A 146 -19.70 -20.23 -15.58
CA ILE A 146 -20.45 -20.56 -16.79
C ILE A 146 -21.48 -19.47 -17.03
N VAL A 147 -21.56 -19.00 -18.27
CA VAL A 147 -22.62 -18.11 -18.74
C VAL A 147 -23.26 -18.74 -19.97
N ARG A 148 -24.59 -18.67 -20.05
CA ARG A 148 -25.36 -19.04 -21.24
C ARG A 148 -26.12 -17.83 -21.73
N VAL A 149 -25.96 -17.52 -23.00
CA VAL A 149 -26.64 -16.41 -23.67
C VAL A 149 -27.27 -16.92 -24.95
N ALA A 150 -28.35 -16.26 -25.37
CA ALA A 150 -28.87 -16.48 -26.71
C ALA A 150 -27.95 -15.79 -27.73
N GLU A 151 -27.92 -16.29 -28.95
CA GLU A 151 -27.15 -15.72 -30.06
C GLU A 151 -27.49 -14.24 -30.30
N ASN A 152 -28.77 -13.88 -30.15
CA ASN A 152 -29.26 -12.51 -30.28
C ASN A 152 -29.02 -11.62 -29.04
N HIS A 153 -28.20 -12.06 -28.08
CA HIS A 153 -27.86 -11.26 -26.91
C HIS A 153 -27.05 -10.03 -27.30
N VAL A 154 -27.51 -8.87 -26.83
CA VAL A 154 -26.83 -7.59 -27.08
C VAL A 154 -26.16 -7.11 -25.81
N GLY A 155 -24.83 -7.04 -25.86
CA GLY A 155 -24.00 -6.48 -24.80
C GLY A 155 -23.02 -7.50 -24.21
N PRO A 156 -22.33 -7.12 -23.11
CA PRO A 156 -21.39 -8.00 -22.45
C PRO A 156 -22.05 -9.27 -21.92
N ILE A 157 -21.29 -10.37 -21.93
CA ILE A 157 -21.76 -11.68 -21.46
C ILE A 157 -21.22 -12.02 -20.07
N ILE A 158 -20.05 -11.50 -19.71
CA ILE A 158 -19.36 -11.82 -18.47
C ILE A 158 -18.52 -10.63 -18.02
N ASN A 159 -18.31 -10.50 -16.72
CA ASN A 159 -17.49 -9.44 -16.14
C ASN A 159 -16.25 -10.02 -15.45
N VAL A 160 -15.21 -9.20 -15.35
CA VAL A 160 -14.20 -9.34 -14.30
C VAL A 160 -14.70 -8.57 -13.07
N THR A 161 -14.70 -9.24 -11.94
CA THR A 161 -14.98 -8.68 -10.61
C THR A 161 -13.68 -8.47 -9.86
N ARG A 162 -13.63 -7.40 -9.07
CA ARG A 162 -12.52 -7.03 -8.19
C ARG A 162 -13.02 -7.08 -6.75
N THR A 163 -12.36 -7.92 -5.96
CA THR A 163 -12.65 -8.15 -4.53
C THR A 163 -11.50 -7.65 -3.67
N GLY A 164 -11.73 -7.38 -2.38
CA GLY A 164 -10.74 -6.72 -1.52
C GLY A 164 -10.67 -5.21 -1.79
N GLY A 165 -9.46 -4.66 -1.92
CA GLY A 165 -9.26 -3.24 -2.17
C GLY A 165 -9.54 -2.80 -3.61
N ALA A 166 -9.94 -1.53 -3.75
CA ALA A 166 -10.27 -0.91 -5.04
C ALA A 166 -9.34 0.27 -5.40
N PHE A 167 -8.14 0.33 -4.81
CA PHE A 167 -7.21 1.44 -5.02
C PHE A 167 -6.42 1.33 -6.33
N ALA A 168 -6.17 2.46 -6.98
CA ALA A 168 -5.51 2.56 -8.28
C ALA A 168 -6.24 1.84 -9.43
N ASP A 169 -5.87 2.23 -10.65
CA ASP A 169 -6.27 1.57 -11.88
C ASP A 169 -5.53 0.23 -12.00
N VAL A 170 -6.27 -0.83 -12.32
CA VAL A 170 -5.73 -2.19 -12.48
C VAL A 170 -6.22 -2.79 -13.79
N SER A 171 -5.45 -3.72 -14.34
CA SER A 171 -5.87 -4.47 -15.52
C SER A 171 -5.51 -5.93 -15.40
N VAL A 172 -6.22 -6.75 -16.18
CA VAL A 172 -5.91 -8.16 -16.38
C VAL A 172 -6.05 -8.49 -17.86
N LYS A 173 -5.10 -9.24 -18.41
CA LYS A 173 -5.22 -9.81 -19.74
C LYS A 173 -6.11 -11.05 -19.73
N PHE A 174 -6.81 -11.28 -20.83
CA PHE A 174 -7.58 -12.51 -21.02
C PHE A 174 -7.43 -13.02 -22.44
N LYS A 175 -7.86 -14.26 -22.66
CA LYS A 175 -8.05 -14.84 -24.00
C LYS A 175 -9.35 -15.63 -24.05
N ALA A 176 -9.94 -15.71 -25.24
CA ALA A 176 -11.01 -16.64 -25.53
C ALA A 176 -10.44 -17.85 -26.27
N VAL A 177 -10.73 -19.06 -25.80
CA VAL A 177 -10.28 -20.31 -26.42
C VAL A 177 -11.51 -20.98 -27.06
N PRO A 178 -11.54 -21.14 -28.39
CA PRO A 178 -12.67 -21.77 -29.06
C PRO A 178 -12.80 -23.25 -28.64
N ILE A 179 -14.03 -23.73 -28.50
CA ILE A 179 -14.34 -25.15 -28.27
C ILE A 179 -15.15 -25.67 -29.45
N THR A 180 -16.37 -25.18 -29.62
CA THR A 180 -17.19 -25.41 -30.82
C THR A 180 -17.49 -24.11 -31.55
N ALA A 181 -17.64 -23.01 -30.81
CA ALA A 181 -17.78 -21.67 -31.38
C ALA A 181 -16.47 -21.19 -32.01
N ILE A 182 -16.57 -20.51 -33.13
CA ILE A 182 -15.53 -19.97 -34.01
C ILE A 182 -15.42 -18.45 -33.81
N ALA A 183 -14.20 -17.99 -33.51
CA ALA A 183 -13.92 -16.56 -33.39
C ALA A 183 -14.09 -15.83 -34.73
N GLY A 184 -14.86 -14.75 -34.74
CA GLY A 184 -15.19 -13.95 -35.91
C GLY A 184 -16.47 -14.38 -36.62
N GLU A 185 -16.99 -15.58 -36.34
CA GLU A 185 -18.28 -16.07 -36.83
C GLU A 185 -19.31 -16.00 -35.70
N ASP A 186 -19.02 -16.56 -34.52
CA ASP A 186 -19.99 -16.66 -33.40
C ASP A 186 -19.72 -15.64 -32.28
N TYR A 187 -18.46 -15.20 -32.16
CA TYR A 187 -18.07 -14.19 -31.18
C TYR A 187 -16.92 -13.31 -31.66
N SER A 188 -16.84 -12.10 -31.14
CA SER A 188 -15.74 -11.15 -31.39
C SER A 188 -15.15 -10.63 -30.09
N ILE A 189 -13.86 -10.26 -30.14
CA ILE A 189 -13.11 -9.69 -29.02
C ILE A 189 -12.68 -8.28 -29.41
N ALA A 190 -13.13 -7.26 -28.66
CA ALA A 190 -12.79 -5.87 -28.96
C ALA A 190 -11.43 -5.43 -28.38
N SER A 191 -10.99 -6.02 -27.25
CA SER A 191 -9.64 -5.85 -26.70
C SER A 191 -9.23 -7.07 -25.86
N SER A 192 -7.93 -7.29 -25.67
CA SER A 192 -7.40 -8.42 -24.87
C SER A 192 -7.15 -8.08 -23.40
N ASP A 193 -7.47 -6.85 -23.00
CA ASP A 193 -7.31 -6.34 -21.64
C ASP A 193 -8.66 -5.91 -21.08
N VAL A 194 -8.89 -6.20 -19.80
CA VAL A 194 -9.97 -5.62 -19.00
C VAL A 194 -9.34 -4.64 -18.02
N VAL A 195 -9.72 -3.37 -18.12
CA VAL A 195 -9.21 -2.29 -17.26
C VAL A 195 -10.30 -1.85 -16.30
N LEU A 196 -10.00 -1.93 -15.00
CA LEU A 196 -10.83 -1.40 -13.92
C LEU A 196 -10.17 -0.14 -13.39
N LEU A 197 -10.89 0.97 -13.47
CA LEU A 197 -10.42 2.23 -12.88
C LEU A 197 -10.47 2.15 -11.35
N GLU A 198 -9.76 3.04 -10.67
CA GLU A 198 -9.84 3.19 -9.21
C GLU A 198 -11.31 3.31 -8.76
N GLY A 199 -11.69 2.50 -7.77
CA GLY A 199 -13.06 2.40 -7.26
C GLY A 199 -14.01 1.50 -8.07
N GLU A 200 -13.65 1.06 -9.28
CA GLU A 200 -14.45 0.09 -10.03
C GLU A 200 -14.27 -1.33 -9.47
N THR A 201 -15.38 -1.95 -9.06
CA THR A 201 -15.40 -3.34 -8.53
C THR A 201 -15.81 -4.38 -9.58
N SER A 202 -16.23 -3.95 -10.77
CA SER A 202 -16.62 -4.84 -11.86
C SER A 202 -16.47 -4.15 -13.20
N LYS A 203 -16.01 -4.89 -14.21
CA LYS A 203 -15.93 -4.43 -15.60
C LYS A 203 -16.29 -5.54 -16.57
N ALA A 204 -17.03 -5.19 -17.61
CA ALA A 204 -17.34 -6.11 -18.70
C ALA A 204 -16.08 -6.63 -19.39
N VAL A 205 -16.03 -7.94 -19.65
CA VAL A 205 -15.08 -8.51 -20.59
C VAL A 205 -15.54 -8.09 -22.00
N PRO A 206 -14.67 -7.53 -22.84
CA PRO A 206 -15.01 -6.97 -24.15
C PRO A 206 -15.18 -8.06 -25.21
N ILE A 207 -16.04 -9.04 -24.92
CA ILE A 207 -16.48 -10.11 -25.82
C ILE A 207 -17.94 -9.87 -26.18
N TYR A 208 -18.25 -9.98 -27.47
CA TYR A 208 -19.60 -9.81 -28.00
C TYR A 208 -19.98 -11.05 -28.81
N ILE A 209 -21.23 -11.48 -28.66
CA ILE A 209 -21.81 -12.54 -29.49
C ILE A 209 -22.20 -11.95 -30.83
N ILE A 210 -21.94 -12.70 -31.90
CA ILE A 210 -22.33 -12.35 -33.26
C ILE A 210 -23.61 -13.15 -33.54
N ASN A 211 -24.62 -12.45 -34.04
CA ASN A 211 -25.90 -13.06 -34.41
C ASN A 211 -26.01 -13.11 -35.93
N ASP A 212 -26.24 -14.28 -36.49
CA ASP A 212 -26.37 -14.51 -37.92
C ASP A 212 -27.75 -15.10 -38.31
N ILE A 213 -27.84 -15.69 -39.51
CA ILE A 213 -29.09 -16.21 -40.08
C ILE A 213 -29.12 -17.75 -40.16
N TYR A 214 -28.00 -18.41 -39.89
CA TYR A 214 -27.86 -19.84 -39.96
C TYR A 214 -28.29 -20.45 -38.63
N PRO A 215 -29.22 -21.43 -38.65
CA PRO A 215 -29.62 -22.11 -37.43
C PRO A 215 -28.53 -23.09 -36.99
N GLU A 216 -27.99 -22.86 -35.80
CA GLU A 216 -26.89 -23.64 -35.23
C GLU A 216 -27.32 -24.44 -33.99
N LEU A 217 -26.46 -25.37 -33.58
CA LEU A 217 -26.62 -26.07 -32.30
C LEU A 217 -26.05 -25.23 -31.16
N GLU A 218 -26.17 -25.70 -29.92
CA GLU A 218 -25.50 -25.03 -28.81
C GLU A 218 -23.98 -25.10 -28.97
N GLU A 219 -23.33 -23.94 -28.88
CA GLU A 219 -21.89 -23.81 -29.00
C GLU A 219 -21.23 -23.20 -27.76
N SER A 220 -19.92 -23.36 -27.64
CA SER A 220 -19.15 -22.91 -26.49
C SER A 220 -17.74 -22.45 -26.87
N PHE A 221 -17.22 -21.55 -26.05
CA PHE A 221 -15.82 -21.15 -25.97
C PHE A 221 -15.49 -20.86 -24.50
N LEU A 222 -14.20 -20.94 -24.14
CA LEU A 222 -13.71 -20.66 -22.79
C LEU A 222 -13.16 -19.24 -22.71
N VAL A 223 -13.43 -18.53 -21.61
CA VAL A 223 -12.78 -17.25 -21.30
C VAL A 223 -11.76 -17.50 -20.19
N GLN A 224 -10.48 -17.26 -20.45
CA GLN A 224 -9.41 -17.47 -19.47
C GLN A 224 -8.70 -16.15 -19.15
N LEU A 225 -8.69 -15.76 -17.87
CA LEU A 225 -7.83 -14.70 -17.34
C LEU A 225 -6.38 -15.18 -17.27
N LEU A 226 -5.46 -14.34 -17.74
CA LEU A 226 -4.03 -14.62 -17.73
C LEU A 226 -3.39 -14.03 -16.48
N ASN A 227 -2.31 -14.65 -15.99
CA ASN A 227 -1.52 -14.16 -14.87
C ASN A 227 -0.61 -12.99 -15.28
N GLU A 228 -1.23 -11.98 -15.87
CA GLU A 228 -0.66 -10.76 -16.40
C GLU A 228 -1.55 -9.60 -15.94
N THR A 229 -1.35 -9.19 -14.68
CA THR A 229 -2.07 -8.08 -14.05
C THR A 229 -1.19 -6.84 -13.94
N THR A 230 -1.82 -5.67 -13.83
CA THR A 230 -1.14 -4.38 -13.55
C THR A 230 -1.70 -3.71 -12.30
N GLY A 231 -1.05 -2.64 -11.84
CA GLY A 231 -1.53 -1.85 -10.70
C GLY A 231 -1.44 -2.54 -9.33
N GLY A 232 -0.77 -3.69 -9.25
CA GLY A 232 -0.60 -4.46 -8.01
C GLY A 232 -1.72 -5.46 -7.71
N ALA A 233 -2.75 -5.54 -8.57
CA ALA A 233 -3.82 -6.51 -8.41
C ALA A 233 -3.32 -7.96 -8.58
N ARG A 234 -4.02 -8.89 -7.93
CA ARG A 234 -3.76 -10.34 -8.02
C ARG A 234 -4.87 -11.06 -8.78
N LEU A 235 -4.62 -12.27 -9.26
CA LEU A 235 -5.67 -13.15 -9.77
C LEU A 235 -6.38 -13.86 -8.63
N GLY A 236 -7.71 -13.94 -8.73
CA GLY A 236 -8.54 -14.72 -7.81
C GLY A 236 -8.64 -16.18 -8.21
N ALA A 237 -9.57 -16.88 -7.56
CA ALA A 237 -9.74 -18.32 -7.76
C ALA A 237 -10.43 -18.65 -9.10
N LEU A 238 -11.37 -17.80 -9.53
CA LEU A 238 -12.16 -18.05 -10.73
C LEU A 238 -11.55 -17.35 -11.95
N THR A 239 -10.64 -18.05 -12.63
CA THR A 239 -9.91 -17.52 -13.80
C THR A 239 -10.39 -18.08 -15.13
N GLU A 240 -11.21 -19.12 -15.13
CA GLU A 240 -11.77 -19.77 -16.32
C GLU A 240 -13.12 -20.45 -16.05
#